data_AF-A0A9E4LIZ8-F1
#
_entry.id   AF-A0A9E4LIZ8-F1
#
_cell.length_a   1.000
_cell.length_b   1.000
_cell.length_c   1.000
_cell.angle_alpha   90.00
_cell.angle_beta   90.00
_cell.angle_gamma   90.00
#
_symmetry.space_group_name_H-M   'P 1'
#
loop_
_entity.id
_entity.type
_entity.pdbx_description
1 polymer ?
#
loop_
_entity_poly.entity_id
_entity_poly.type
_entity_poly.pdbx_seq_one_letter_code
_entity_poly.pdbx_strand_id
1 'polypeptide(L)'
;MSHEINFIWATHIVHHQSEEYNLSVALRQSWFQGLFSRFFYISLAIAGFSPIMIVTVGAFNTLYQFWIHTRTIDKMGPLEWILNTPSHHRVHHGSNPKYIDKNDAGTLIIWDRMFGTFKAEEEEPTYGITKPLASWNPVWANFHYWDELIALAKELRGFTDKIKVFIKPPGWRPEYLGGFHPPPEIDEKTYRKFDIPTVKGLGPYLLLQFIVVIALTS
;
A
#
# COMPACT_ATOMS: atom_id res chain seq x y z
N MET A 1 5.87 5.63 -8.80
CA MET A 1 6.74 6.46 -7.91
C MET A 1 6.66 6.08 -6.44
N SER A 2 5.46 5.92 -5.84
CA SER A 2 5.33 5.58 -4.40
C SER A 2 5.93 4.23 -4.03
N HIS A 3 6.12 3.33 -5.00
CA HIS A 3 6.71 2.01 -4.79
C HIS A 3 8.21 1.96 -5.08
N GLU A 4 8.76 2.95 -5.79
CA GLU A 4 10.12 2.93 -6.32
C GLU A 4 11.13 3.76 -5.49
N ILE A 5 10.68 4.46 -4.46
CA ILE A 5 11.52 5.28 -3.59
C ILE A 5 11.19 4.92 -2.14
N ASN A 6 12.17 4.40 -1.39
CA ASN A 6 11.98 3.94 -0.02
C ASN A 6 11.26 4.94 0.89
N PHE A 7 11.61 6.23 0.80
CA PHE A 7 10.98 7.28 1.58
C PHE A 7 9.49 7.47 1.24
N ILE A 8 9.13 7.44 -0.04
CA ILE A 8 7.72 7.60 -0.45
C ILE A 8 6.95 6.31 -0.15
N TRP A 9 7.59 5.16 -0.34
CA TRP A 9 7.05 3.85 0.03
C TRP A 9 6.75 3.77 1.53
N ALA A 10 7.62 4.28 2.39
CA ALA A 10 7.39 4.36 3.83
C ALA A 10 6.10 5.13 4.21
N THR A 11 5.65 6.03 3.34
CA THR A 11 4.43 6.84 3.52
C THR A 11 3.20 6.20 2.91
N HIS A 12 3.37 5.12 2.14
CA HIS A 12 2.30 4.43 1.43
C HIS A 12 2.12 2.97 1.85
N ILE A 13 3.16 2.33 2.39
CA ILE A 13 3.21 0.92 2.80
C ILE A 13 2.05 0.50 3.71
N VAL A 14 1.53 1.44 4.52
CA VAL A 14 0.39 1.19 5.40
C VAL A 14 -0.86 0.72 4.64
N HIS A 15 -1.01 1.21 3.41
CA HIS A 15 -2.07 0.83 2.49
C HIS A 15 -1.92 -0.60 1.95
N HIS A 16 -0.68 -1.05 1.75
CA HIS A 16 -0.38 -2.36 1.15
C HIS A 16 -0.16 -3.48 2.15
N GLN A 17 0.17 -3.17 3.41
CA GLN A 17 0.53 -4.18 4.42
C GLN A 17 -0.63 -5.10 4.88
N SER A 18 -1.84 -4.96 4.32
CA SER A 18 -2.97 -5.84 4.63
C SER A 18 -2.85 -7.15 3.87
N GLU A 19 -2.82 -8.27 4.59
CA GLU A 19 -2.86 -9.62 4.00
C GLU A 19 -4.28 -10.02 3.57
N GLU A 20 -5.28 -9.20 3.93
CA GLU A 20 -6.65 -9.27 3.41
C GLU A 20 -6.90 -8.13 2.42
N TYR A 21 -7.60 -8.44 1.32
CA TYR A 21 -8.01 -7.44 0.32
C TYR A 21 -9.53 -7.29 0.26
N ASN A 22 -10.01 -6.11 0.63
CA ASN A 22 -11.42 -5.71 0.63
C ASN A 22 -11.53 -4.18 0.77
N LEU A 23 -12.75 -3.64 0.77
CA LEU A 23 -13.00 -2.19 0.78
C LEU A 23 -12.37 -1.46 1.97
N SER A 24 -12.14 -2.13 3.12
CA SER A 24 -11.49 -1.49 4.27
C SER A 24 -10.03 -1.14 4.01
N VAL A 25 -9.37 -1.81 3.05
CA VAL A 25 -8.00 -1.49 2.62
C VAL A 25 -7.93 -0.06 2.06
N ALA A 26 -8.98 0.40 1.37
CA ALA A 26 -9.09 1.78 0.89
C ALA A 26 -8.97 2.80 2.03
N LEU A 27 -9.45 2.47 3.23
CA LEU A 27 -9.43 3.35 4.40
C LEU A 27 -8.12 3.27 5.19
N ARG A 28 -7.29 2.24 4.94
CA ARG A 28 -6.02 2.04 5.63
C ARG A 28 -4.94 2.92 5.02
N GLN A 29 -4.83 4.16 5.47
CA GLN A 29 -3.86 5.14 4.98
C GLN A 29 -2.76 5.40 6.04
N SER A 30 -1.55 5.74 5.60
CA SER A 30 -0.48 6.13 6.52
C SER A 30 -0.74 7.49 7.15
N TRP A 31 -0.29 7.69 8.38
CA TRP A 31 -0.29 9.02 9.02
C TRP A 31 0.53 10.05 8.26
N PHE A 32 1.53 9.61 7.51
CA PHE A 32 2.45 10.50 6.77
C PHE A 32 1.96 10.82 5.35
N GLN A 33 1.02 10.05 4.80
CA GLN A 33 0.59 10.17 3.41
C GLN A 33 0.00 11.55 3.08
N GLY A 34 -0.75 12.12 4.02
CA GLY A 34 -1.34 13.46 3.88
C GLY A 34 -0.33 14.59 3.78
N LEU A 35 0.89 14.41 4.31
CA LEU A 35 1.94 15.42 4.23
C LEU A 35 2.49 15.52 2.79
N PHE A 36 2.64 14.39 2.11
CA PHE A 36 3.14 14.34 0.74
C PHE A 36 2.12 14.84 -0.27
N SER A 37 0.88 14.38 -0.15
CA SER A 37 -0.19 14.82 -1.04
C SER A 37 -0.45 16.32 -0.93
N ARG A 38 -0.20 16.93 0.24
CA ARG A 38 -0.32 18.38 0.42
C ARG A 38 0.59 19.18 -0.50
N PHE A 39 1.85 18.75 -0.71
CA PHE A 39 2.76 19.47 -1.61
C PHE A 39 2.22 19.48 -3.04
N PHE A 40 1.70 18.35 -3.52
CA PHE A 40 1.07 18.27 -4.83
C PHE A 40 -0.13 19.23 -4.96
N TYR A 41 -1.04 19.22 -3.99
CA TYR A 41 -2.22 20.10 -4.03
C TYR A 41 -1.88 21.58 -3.88
N ILE A 42 -0.88 21.94 -3.07
CA ILE A 42 -0.38 23.32 -2.97
C ILE A 42 0.21 23.76 -4.30
N SER A 43 1.00 22.91 -4.98
CA SER A 43 1.53 23.24 -6.30
C SER A 43 0.43 23.51 -7.32
N LEU A 44 -0.67 22.76 -7.31
CA LEU A 44 -1.84 23.03 -8.15
C LEU A 44 -2.50 24.38 -7.80
N ALA A 45 -2.66 24.69 -6.50
CA ALA A 45 -3.22 25.97 -6.09
C ALA A 45 -2.34 27.15 -6.54
N ILE A 46 -1.01 27.03 -6.41
CA ILE A 46 -0.04 28.03 -6.90
C ILE A 46 -0.10 28.18 -8.42
N ALA A 47 -0.31 27.07 -9.15
CA ALA A 47 -0.50 27.09 -10.60
C ALA A 47 -1.84 27.72 -11.05
N GLY A 48 -2.67 28.19 -10.12
CA GLY A 48 -3.90 28.94 -10.41
C GLY A 48 -5.17 28.08 -10.41
N PHE A 49 -5.10 26.81 -10.03
CA PHE A 49 -6.30 25.97 -9.90
C PHE A 49 -7.11 26.38 -8.66
N SER A 50 -8.43 26.54 -8.84
CA SER A 50 -9.31 26.94 -7.74
C SER A 50 -9.34 25.87 -6.64
N PRO A 51 -9.29 26.24 -5.34
CA PRO A 51 -9.36 25.28 -4.24
C PRO A 51 -10.60 24.39 -4.29
N ILE A 52 -11.76 24.92 -4.72
CA ILE A 52 -12.98 24.09 -4.84
C ILE A 52 -12.81 23.00 -5.90
N MET A 53 -12.16 23.31 -7.03
CA MET A 53 -11.89 22.33 -8.09
C MET A 53 -10.97 21.22 -7.57
N ILE A 54 -9.89 21.58 -6.86
CA ILE A 54 -8.94 20.62 -6.29
C ILE A 54 -9.65 19.68 -5.32
N VAL A 55 -10.47 20.23 -4.41
CA VAL A 55 -11.24 19.43 -3.45
C VAL A 55 -12.26 18.53 -4.15
N THR A 56 -13.00 19.06 -5.13
CA THR A 56 -14.00 18.29 -5.88
C THR A 56 -13.36 17.12 -6.63
N VAL A 57 -12.28 17.36 -7.39
CA VAL A 57 -11.57 16.29 -8.11
C VAL A 57 -10.96 15.29 -7.13
N GLY A 58 -10.37 15.76 -6.03
CA GLY A 58 -9.85 14.90 -4.97
C GLY A 58 -10.92 13.99 -4.36
N ALA A 59 -12.13 14.50 -4.15
CA ALA A 59 -13.26 13.73 -3.65
C ALA A 59 -13.71 12.64 -4.63
N PHE A 60 -13.86 12.98 -5.92
CA PHE A 60 -14.18 11.99 -6.95
C PHE A 60 -13.08 10.93 -7.09
N ASN A 61 -11.82 11.34 -7.05
CA ASN A 61 -10.70 10.40 -7.06
C ASN A 61 -10.75 9.47 -5.84
N THR A 62 -11.03 10.00 -4.64
CA THR A 62 -11.14 9.19 -3.42
C THR A 62 -12.27 8.17 -3.52
N LEU A 63 -13.44 8.57 -4.00
CA LEU A 63 -14.56 7.65 -4.24
C LEU A 63 -14.21 6.60 -5.28
N TYR A 64 -13.51 6.99 -6.35
CA TYR A 64 -13.04 6.06 -7.36
C TYR A 64 -12.06 5.04 -6.79
N GLN A 65 -11.07 5.50 -6.01
CA GLN A 65 -10.12 4.62 -5.34
C GLN A 65 -10.82 3.65 -4.39
N PHE A 66 -11.87 4.08 -3.69
CA PHE A 66 -12.54 3.22 -2.70
C PHE A 66 -13.14 1.95 -3.31
N TRP A 67 -13.90 2.06 -4.40
CA TRP A 67 -14.70 0.92 -4.88
C TRP A 67 -13.87 -0.14 -5.61
N ILE A 68 -12.68 0.22 -6.12
CA ILE A 68 -11.79 -0.72 -6.79
C ILE A 68 -11.09 -1.69 -5.83
N HIS A 69 -11.11 -1.43 -4.51
CA HIS A 69 -10.60 -2.35 -3.48
C HIS A 69 -11.56 -3.52 -3.20
N THR A 70 -11.75 -4.40 -4.18
CA THR A 70 -12.61 -5.57 -4.02
C THR A 70 -12.10 -6.80 -4.76
N ARG A 71 -12.41 -7.96 -4.19
CA ARG A 71 -12.25 -9.28 -4.84
C ARG A 71 -13.53 -9.75 -5.53
N THR A 72 -14.67 -9.09 -5.28
CA THR A 72 -15.99 -9.55 -5.76
C THR A 72 -16.15 -9.39 -7.27
N ILE A 73 -15.51 -8.38 -7.86
CA ILE A 73 -15.57 -8.11 -9.30
C ILE A 73 -14.30 -8.69 -9.92
N ASP A 74 -14.44 -9.75 -10.70
CA ASP A 74 -13.31 -10.41 -11.37
C ASP A 74 -12.74 -9.52 -12.48
N LYS A 75 -13.39 -9.44 -13.65
CA LYS A 75 -12.97 -8.62 -14.79
C LYS A 75 -14.07 -7.67 -15.24
N MET A 76 -13.68 -6.56 -15.88
CA MET A 76 -14.62 -5.57 -16.44
C MET A 76 -14.55 -5.44 -17.97
N GLY A 77 -13.89 -6.38 -18.64
CA GLY A 77 -13.87 -6.46 -20.10
C GLY A 77 -13.32 -5.18 -20.75
N PRO A 78 -14.01 -4.57 -21.74
CA PRO A 78 -13.50 -3.40 -22.47
C PRO A 78 -13.13 -2.18 -21.60
N LEU A 79 -13.69 -2.04 -20.39
CA LEU A 79 -13.34 -0.95 -19.49
C LEU A 79 -11.88 -1.04 -19.01
N GLU A 80 -11.30 -2.24 -18.97
CA GLU A 80 -9.92 -2.51 -18.55
C GLU A 80 -8.86 -1.97 -19.52
N TRP A 81 -9.27 -1.49 -20.69
CA TRP A 81 -8.33 -0.82 -21.60
C TRP A 81 -8.07 0.64 -21.19
N ILE A 82 -9.02 1.25 -20.46
CA ILE A 82 -9.02 2.69 -20.17
C ILE A 82 -8.92 2.96 -18.67
N LEU A 83 -9.67 2.20 -17.87
CA LEU A 83 -9.86 2.41 -16.44
C LEU A 83 -8.99 1.46 -15.60
N ASN A 84 -8.51 1.94 -14.46
CA ASN A 84 -8.06 1.05 -13.39
C ASN A 84 -9.32 0.40 -12.79
N THR A 85 -9.33 -0.93 -12.76
CA THR A 85 -10.47 -1.76 -12.35
C THR A 85 -10.07 -2.58 -11.13
N PRO A 86 -11.01 -3.27 -10.46
CA PRO A 86 -10.67 -4.15 -9.34
C PRO A 86 -9.58 -5.16 -9.65
N SER A 87 -9.52 -5.74 -10.87
CA SER A 87 -8.46 -6.67 -11.27
C SER A 87 -7.08 -6.02 -11.35
N HIS A 88 -7.01 -4.83 -11.95
CA HIS A 88 -5.75 -4.08 -12.01
C HIS A 88 -5.28 -3.66 -10.62
N HIS A 89 -6.22 -3.26 -9.76
CA HIS A 89 -5.90 -2.80 -8.42
C HIS A 89 -5.52 -3.94 -7.48
N ARG A 90 -6.05 -5.16 -7.68
CA ARG A 90 -5.55 -6.37 -7.01
C ARG A 90 -4.07 -6.60 -7.34
N VAL A 91 -3.68 -6.51 -8.61
CA VAL A 91 -2.28 -6.63 -9.04
C VAL A 91 -1.40 -5.57 -8.36
N HIS A 92 -1.85 -4.32 -8.34
CA HIS A 92 -1.13 -3.24 -7.64
C HIS A 92 -0.91 -3.54 -6.14
N HIS A 93 -1.87 -4.20 -5.49
CA HIS A 93 -1.76 -4.63 -4.11
C HIS A 93 -1.06 -5.98 -3.90
N GLY A 94 -0.65 -6.65 -4.98
CA GLY A 94 0.03 -7.93 -4.94
C GLY A 94 1.46 -7.80 -4.42
N SER A 95 1.86 -8.75 -3.57
CA SER A 95 3.25 -8.88 -3.09
C SER A 95 4.08 -9.90 -3.87
N ASN A 96 3.45 -10.63 -4.80
CA ASN A 96 4.15 -11.57 -5.70
C ASN A 96 5.17 -10.81 -6.56
N PRO A 97 6.39 -11.33 -6.75
CA PRO A 97 7.44 -10.64 -7.52
C PRO A 97 7.00 -10.16 -8.90
N LYS A 98 6.14 -10.93 -9.60
CA LYS A 98 5.62 -10.56 -10.94
C LYS A 98 4.64 -9.38 -10.96
N TYR A 99 4.10 -9.00 -9.81
CA TYR A 99 3.12 -7.92 -9.64
C TYR A 99 3.72 -6.68 -8.96
N ILE A 100 4.96 -6.76 -8.46
CA ILE A 100 5.67 -5.61 -7.89
C ILE A 100 5.92 -4.54 -8.95
N ASP A 101 5.68 -3.28 -8.57
CA ASP A 101 5.82 -2.09 -9.41
C ASP A 101 4.97 -2.18 -10.70
N LYS A 102 3.72 -2.66 -10.56
CA LYS A 102 2.74 -2.75 -11.65
C LYS A 102 1.44 -2.02 -11.31
N ASN A 103 0.80 -1.49 -12.35
CA ASN A 103 -0.52 -0.85 -12.30
C ASN A 103 -0.59 0.32 -11.28
N ASP A 104 0.36 1.26 -11.37
CA ASP A 104 0.52 2.40 -10.46
C ASP A 104 -0.58 3.48 -10.62
N ALA A 105 -1.30 3.52 -11.74
CA ALA A 105 -2.26 4.59 -12.01
C ALA A 105 -3.56 4.43 -11.22
N GLY A 106 -3.99 5.48 -10.51
CA GLY A 106 -5.21 5.43 -9.69
C GLY A 106 -6.51 5.20 -10.49
N THR A 107 -6.78 6.01 -11.52
CA THR A 107 -8.08 5.94 -12.24
C THR A 107 -7.96 5.46 -13.67
N LEU A 108 -6.91 5.89 -14.39
CA LEU A 108 -6.76 5.61 -15.82
C LEU A 108 -5.56 4.67 -16.04
N ILE A 109 -5.83 3.41 -16.34
CA ILE A 109 -4.77 2.39 -16.58
C ILE A 109 -3.97 2.65 -17.87
N ILE A 110 -4.45 3.58 -18.71
CA ILE A 110 -3.73 4.01 -19.93
C ILE A 110 -2.32 4.46 -19.61
N TRP A 111 -2.11 5.13 -18.47
CA TRP A 111 -0.78 5.59 -18.07
C TRP A 111 0.17 4.41 -17.89
N ASP A 112 -0.25 3.34 -17.21
CA ASP A 112 0.57 2.13 -17.07
C ASP A 112 0.87 1.44 -18.40
N ARG A 113 -0.07 1.47 -19.34
CA ARG A 113 0.15 0.93 -20.69
C ARG A 113 1.15 1.76 -21.48
N MET A 114 1.07 3.09 -21.38
CA MET A 114 1.98 4.01 -22.05
C MET A 114 3.41 3.93 -21.49
N PHE A 115 3.55 3.77 -20.17
CA PHE A 115 4.85 3.76 -19.50
C PHE A 115 5.40 2.34 -19.23
N GLY A 116 4.70 1.29 -19.64
CA GLY A 116 5.19 -0.09 -19.57
C GLY A 116 5.10 -0.75 -18.18
N THR A 117 4.30 -0.20 -17.27
CA THR A 117 4.05 -0.74 -15.93
C THR A 117 2.75 -1.56 -15.86
N PHE A 118 2.01 -1.69 -16.96
CA PHE A 118 0.79 -2.51 -17.01
C PHE A 118 1.08 -4.00 -16.84
N LYS A 119 0.29 -4.67 -15.99
CA LYS A 119 0.24 -6.12 -15.86
C LYS A 119 -1.19 -6.58 -15.63
N ALA A 120 -1.66 -7.50 -16.47
CA ALA A 120 -2.93 -8.15 -16.25
C ALA A 120 -2.83 -9.12 -15.05
N GLU A 121 -3.91 -9.21 -14.28
CA GLU A 121 -4.05 -10.25 -13.27
C GLU A 121 -4.26 -11.61 -13.96
N GLU A 122 -3.31 -12.52 -13.75
CA GLU A 122 -3.29 -13.88 -14.28
C GLU A 122 -3.85 -14.88 -13.25
N GLU A 123 -3.45 -14.71 -11.99
CA GLU A 123 -4.02 -15.36 -10.81
C GLU A 123 -4.22 -14.36 -9.67
N GLU A 124 -5.07 -14.71 -8.70
CA GLU A 124 -5.32 -13.89 -7.51
C GLU A 124 -4.00 -13.64 -6.76
N PRO A 125 -3.61 -12.38 -6.55
CA PRO A 125 -2.37 -12.05 -5.85
C PRO A 125 -2.38 -12.49 -4.38
N THR A 126 -1.19 -12.79 -3.87
CA THR A 126 -0.94 -12.81 -2.42
C THR A 126 -0.77 -11.37 -1.94
N TYR A 127 -1.65 -10.93 -1.02
CA TYR A 127 -1.65 -9.58 -0.50
C TYR A 127 -0.74 -9.40 0.71
N GLY A 128 -0.42 -8.14 1.01
CA GLY A 128 0.49 -7.75 2.07
C GLY A 128 1.73 -7.08 1.49
N ILE A 129 2.81 -7.13 2.24
CA ILE A 129 4.11 -6.58 1.86
C ILE A 129 5.15 -7.70 1.86
N THR A 130 6.21 -7.52 1.06
CA THR A 130 7.25 -8.55 0.81
C THR A 130 7.93 -9.06 2.08
N LYS A 131 7.97 -8.25 3.14
CA LYS A 131 8.28 -8.65 4.50
C LYS A 131 7.05 -8.38 5.38
N PRO A 132 6.31 -9.43 5.80
CA PRO A 132 5.06 -9.24 6.54
C PRO A 132 5.22 -8.37 7.78
N LEU A 133 4.24 -7.50 8.05
CA LEU A 133 4.21 -6.64 9.24
C LEU A 133 4.24 -7.47 10.54
N ALA A 134 3.56 -8.62 10.53
CA ALA A 134 3.42 -9.54 11.67
C ALA A 134 3.01 -8.85 12.99
N SER A 135 2.07 -7.89 12.92
CA SER A 135 1.62 -7.13 14.08
C SER A 135 0.24 -6.51 13.87
N TRP A 136 -0.55 -6.43 14.95
CA TRP A 136 -1.82 -5.70 15.01
C TRP A 136 -1.67 -4.30 15.63
N ASN A 137 -0.46 -3.88 15.99
CA ASN A 137 -0.22 -2.58 16.62
C ASN A 137 -0.28 -1.44 15.57
N PRO A 138 -1.24 -0.49 15.67
CA PRO A 138 -1.42 0.56 14.66
C PRO A 138 -0.29 1.60 14.67
N VAL A 139 0.40 1.79 15.81
CA VAL A 139 1.59 2.63 15.89
C VAL A 139 2.71 1.95 15.12
N TRP A 140 2.99 0.69 15.42
CA TRP A 140 4.06 -0.06 14.75
C TRP A 140 3.83 -0.17 13.23
N ALA A 141 2.58 -0.38 12.81
CA ALA A 141 2.19 -0.37 11.41
C ALA A 141 2.68 0.88 10.64
N ASN A 142 2.71 2.06 11.28
CA ASN A 142 3.19 3.31 10.67
C ASN A 142 4.71 3.50 10.75
N PHE A 143 5.40 2.88 11.71
CA PHE A 143 6.81 3.13 11.99
C PHE A 143 7.77 2.00 11.59
N HIS A 144 7.29 0.77 11.41
CA HIS A 144 8.14 -0.40 11.17
C HIS A 144 9.11 -0.21 10.00
N TYR A 145 8.63 0.31 8.87
CA TYR A 145 9.47 0.48 7.70
C TYR A 145 10.50 1.61 7.86
N TRP A 146 10.16 2.67 8.61
CA TRP A 146 11.12 3.70 8.97
C TRP A 146 12.24 3.14 9.85
N ASP A 147 11.89 2.29 10.82
CA ASP A 147 12.86 1.59 11.66
C ASP A 147 13.78 0.70 10.81
N GLU A 148 13.24 -0.03 9.83
CA GLU A 148 14.04 -0.83 8.90
C GLU A 148 15.03 0.01 8.07
N LEU A 149 14.61 1.15 7.54
CA LEU A 149 15.49 2.04 6.79
C LEU A 149 16.58 2.66 7.68
N ILE A 150 16.25 3.04 8.91
CA ILE A 150 17.20 3.59 9.88
C ILE A 150 18.19 2.52 10.33
N ALA A 151 17.73 1.29 10.61
CA ALA A 151 18.57 0.16 10.95
C ALA A 151 19.56 -0.14 9.83
N LEU A 152 19.07 -0.23 8.58
CA LEU A 152 19.92 -0.42 7.41
C LEU A 152 20.95 0.73 7.29
N ALA A 153 20.52 1.99 7.39
CA ALA A 153 21.42 3.13 7.29
C ALA A 153 22.53 3.08 8.37
N LYS A 154 22.25 2.60 9.58
CA LYS A 154 23.28 2.44 10.64
C LYS A 154 24.37 1.44 10.25
N GLU A 155 24.06 0.42 9.46
CA GLU A 155 25.01 -0.59 9.00
C GLU A 155 25.92 -0.10 7.83
N LEU A 156 25.56 1.01 7.17
CA LEU A 156 26.28 1.46 5.98
C LEU A 156 27.55 2.27 6.29
N ARG A 157 28.62 1.96 5.54
CA ARG A 157 29.97 2.51 5.66
C ARG A 157 30.12 3.81 4.86
N GLY A 158 29.22 4.77 5.03
CA GLY A 158 29.34 6.06 4.35
C GLY A 158 28.12 6.97 4.49
N PHE A 159 28.35 8.27 4.65
CA PHE A 159 27.26 9.25 4.77
C PHE A 159 26.37 9.29 3.52
N THR A 160 26.98 9.20 2.34
CA THR A 160 26.24 9.16 1.07
C THR A 160 25.32 7.96 0.99
N ASP A 161 25.79 6.77 1.38
CA ASP A 161 24.97 5.56 1.32
C ASP A 161 23.85 5.57 2.35
N LYS A 162 24.07 6.20 3.52
CA LYS A 162 23.01 6.47 4.52
C LYS A 162 21.88 7.32 3.96
N ILE A 163 22.18 8.31 3.12
CA ILE A 163 21.16 9.10 2.44
C ILE A 163 20.51 8.28 1.31
N LYS A 164 21.31 7.56 0.51
CA LYS A 164 20.81 6.75 -0.61
C LYS A 164 19.76 5.74 -0.19
N VAL A 165 19.85 5.15 1.00
CA VAL A 165 18.82 4.24 1.53
C VAL A 165 17.42 4.84 1.43
N PHE A 166 17.24 6.13 1.69
CA PHE A 166 15.92 6.74 1.68
C PHE A 166 15.43 7.09 0.27
N ILE A 167 16.34 7.35 -0.67
CA ILE A 167 15.99 7.82 -2.02
C ILE A 167 16.07 6.74 -3.11
N LYS A 168 16.68 5.60 -2.81
CA LYS A 168 16.77 4.43 -3.70
C LYS A 168 15.54 3.53 -3.54
N PRO A 169 15.29 2.62 -4.49
CA PRO A 169 14.14 1.71 -4.43
C PRO A 169 14.22 0.72 -3.27
N PRO A 170 13.06 0.16 -2.84
CA PRO A 170 13.01 -1.02 -1.99
C PRO A 170 13.90 -2.13 -2.54
N GLY A 171 14.62 -2.82 -1.65
CA GLY A 171 15.59 -3.85 -2.05
C GLY A 171 16.99 -3.31 -2.40
N TRP A 172 17.19 -2.00 -2.58
CA TRP A 172 18.54 -1.46 -2.82
C TRP A 172 19.48 -1.70 -1.63
N ARG A 173 20.70 -2.14 -1.93
CA ARG A 173 21.87 -2.11 -1.04
C ARG A 173 23.09 -1.61 -1.83
N PRO A 174 24.13 -1.07 -1.17
CA PRO A 174 25.39 -0.78 -1.83
C PRO A 174 26.09 -2.07 -2.29
N GLU A 175 26.96 -1.96 -3.29
CA GLU A 175 27.67 -3.10 -3.90
C GLU A 175 28.41 -3.97 -2.88
N TYR A 176 29.02 -3.35 -1.86
CA TYR A 176 29.75 -4.09 -0.82
C TYR A 176 28.85 -4.92 0.12
N LEU A 177 27.52 -4.77 0.01
CA LEU A 177 26.51 -5.60 0.69
C LEU A 177 25.72 -6.48 -0.29
N GLY A 178 26.18 -6.64 -1.53
CA GLY A 178 25.55 -7.54 -2.51
C GLY A 178 24.59 -6.89 -3.50
N GLY A 179 24.45 -5.55 -3.48
CA GLY A 179 23.66 -4.83 -4.49
C GLY A 179 22.14 -4.97 -4.31
N PHE A 180 21.38 -4.96 -5.41
CA PHE A 180 19.92 -5.01 -5.35
C PHE A 180 19.39 -6.39 -4.94
N HIS A 181 18.53 -6.43 -3.93
CA HIS A 181 17.83 -7.62 -3.47
C HIS A 181 16.39 -7.61 -4.01
N PRO A 182 16.05 -8.50 -4.95
CA PRO A 182 14.68 -8.56 -5.48
C PRO A 182 13.68 -9.06 -4.41
N PRO A 183 12.39 -8.76 -4.59
CA PRO A 183 11.32 -9.37 -3.81
C PRO A 183 11.45 -10.90 -3.81
N PRO A 184 11.36 -11.57 -2.65
CA PRO A 184 11.43 -13.02 -2.59
C PRO A 184 10.19 -13.66 -3.23
N GLU A 185 10.36 -14.83 -3.82
CA GLU A 185 9.23 -15.64 -4.27
C GLU A 185 8.36 -16.09 -3.09
N ILE A 186 7.05 -16.14 -3.34
CA ILE A 186 6.06 -16.56 -2.34
C ILE A 186 5.75 -18.04 -2.59
N ASP A 187 6.08 -18.89 -1.61
CA ASP A 187 5.66 -20.29 -1.64
C ASP A 187 4.27 -20.41 -0.98
N GLU A 188 3.26 -20.67 -1.79
CA GLU A 188 1.88 -20.86 -1.37
C GLU A 188 1.70 -21.94 -0.29
N LYS A 189 2.59 -22.95 -0.25
CA LYS A 189 2.50 -24.03 0.74
C LYS A 189 2.88 -23.56 2.14
N THR A 190 3.83 -22.63 2.22
CA THR A 190 4.41 -22.14 3.48
C THR A 190 3.87 -20.78 3.89
N TYR A 191 3.34 -19.99 2.95
CA TYR A 191 2.71 -18.71 3.24
C TYR A 191 1.54 -18.88 4.21
N ARG A 192 1.59 -18.13 5.31
CA ARG A 192 0.52 -18.07 6.32
C ARG A 192 0.33 -16.62 6.71
N LYS A 193 -0.92 -16.17 6.68
CA LYS A 193 -1.29 -14.84 7.20
C LYS A 193 -0.99 -14.78 8.68
N PHE A 194 -0.57 -13.61 9.13
CA PHE A 194 -0.34 -13.36 10.55
C PHE A 194 -1.66 -13.41 11.30
N ASP A 195 -1.69 -14.21 12.36
CA ASP A 195 -2.80 -14.27 13.29
C ASP A 195 -2.27 -14.52 14.71
N ILE A 196 -2.99 -14.03 15.72
CA ILE A 196 -2.66 -14.25 17.13
C ILE A 196 -3.66 -15.23 17.74
N PRO A 197 -3.21 -16.25 18.49
CA PRO A 197 -4.13 -17.13 19.20
C PRO A 197 -5.04 -16.33 20.14
N THR A 198 -6.34 -16.29 19.85
CA THR A 198 -7.31 -15.64 20.74
C THR A 198 -7.69 -16.56 21.90
N VAL A 199 -7.90 -16.00 23.08
CA VAL A 199 -8.42 -16.76 24.23
C VAL A 199 -9.86 -17.22 23.92
N LYS A 200 -10.16 -18.49 24.19
CA LYS A 200 -11.52 -19.03 24.04
C LYS A 200 -12.50 -18.18 24.85
N GLY A 201 -13.57 -17.70 24.20
CA GLY A 201 -14.60 -16.86 24.84
C GLY A 201 -14.40 -15.34 24.71
N LEU A 202 -13.26 -14.88 24.18
CA LEU A 202 -13.03 -13.44 23.96
C LEU A 202 -14.04 -12.82 22.99
N GLY A 203 -14.42 -13.54 21.92
CA GLY A 203 -15.42 -13.08 20.95
C GLY A 203 -16.78 -12.76 21.57
N PRO A 204 -17.44 -13.73 22.25
CA PRO A 204 -18.69 -13.47 22.98
C PRO A 204 -18.58 -12.36 24.04
N TYR A 205 -17.45 -12.29 24.76
CA TYR A 205 -17.20 -11.23 25.73
C TYR A 205 -17.16 -9.84 25.09
N LEU A 206 -16.40 -9.68 24.00
CA LEU A 206 -16.30 -8.41 23.27
C LEU A 206 -17.65 -8.01 22.65
N LEU A 207 -18.40 -8.97 22.11
CA LEU A 207 -19.73 -8.72 21.57
C LEU A 207 -20.70 -8.24 22.67
N LEU A 208 -20.68 -8.87 23.84
CA LEU A 208 -21.48 -8.44 24.99
C LEU A 208 -21.09 -7.02 25.43
N GLN A 209 -19.79 -6.74 25.58
CA GLN A 209 -19.28 -5.40 25.91
C GLN A 209 -19.74 -4.36 24.89
N PHE A 210 -19.63 -4.67 23.60
CA PHE A 210 -20.08 -3.78 22.53
C PHE A 210 -21.58 -3.48 22.59
N ILE A 211 -22.41 -4.50 22.80
CA ILE A 211 -23.87 -4.33 22.96
C ILE A 211 -24.19 -3.47 24.19
N VAL A 212 -23.53 -3.73 25.32
CA VAL A 212 -23.71 -2.95 26.56
C VAL A 212 -23.32 -1.49 26.35
N VAL A 213 -22.19 -1.22 25.70
CA VAL A 213 -21.76 0.15 25.39
C VAL A 213 -22.80 0.85 24.51
N ILE A 214 -23.23 0.22 23.40
CA ILE A 214 -24.27 0.80 22.53
C ILE A 214 -25.53 1.10 23.33
N ALA A 215 -26.02 0.16 24.14
CA ALA A 215 -27.25 0.34 24.91
C ALA A 215 -27.16 1.46 25.95
N LEU A 216 -25.98 1.70 26.53
CA LEU A 216 -25.75 2.78 27.49
C LEU A 216 -25.50 4.14 26.84
N THR A 217 -25.11 4.17 25.56
CA THR A 217 -24.83 5.41 24.80
C THR A 217 -25.92 5.78 23.79
N SER A 218 -26.99 4.99 23.68
CA SER A 218 -28.15 5.25 22.80
C SER A 218 -29.30 5.91 23.54
#